data_AF-A0AAE0D6B8-F1
#
_entry.id   AF-A0AAE0D6B8-F1
#
_cell.length_a   1.000
_cell.length_b   1.000
_cell.length_c   1.000
_cell.angle_alpha   90.00
_cell.angle_beta   90.00
_cell.angle_gamma   90.00
#
_symmetry.space_group_name_H-M   'P 1'
#
loop_
_entity.id
_entity.type
_entity.pdbx_description
1 polymer ?
#
loop_
_entity_poly.entity_id
_entity_poly.type
_entity_poly.pdbx_seq_one_letter_code
_entity_poly.pdbx_strand_id
1 'polypeptide(L)'
;MIRPSVTALTVYLAYLFPVQAARTPKIGFEIETSQMHFYNIKCTESANTAMKGHQVSGQIGGGWFLGVDTTPAKASLLQPEYDVLCNLDDTNKLESLIGHVVQSMSTINTKQNFVIKDFDGKPDPFNPWELFIFPGLSKLSDDAKWDVQATAPLMLEAVQDLLIAAVQKEAHPLVIQDKNWSKNLVYVQKNWLDFKYFQEATGGSDWATKDVMGFLSIMLSNIKMARELTASVFHPARRNAYLTQGPKTLVWLMPRNSWTSVFSLVEKKLPKSVGLWEILERLSCYQNTKDGKLRLDKNFCKGIEDNPQPNGKLQDKAWSLKGGIDPLCVKTWVESIISQPAGSPDALSAWDAKHFDGQIGAFDELGKSFEQVLNSQREVSLWEFRGLGFSRKADLAERVTNIQSEVVKFHRKYPQEPTS
;
A
#
# COMPACT_ATOMS: atom_id res chain seq x y z
N MET A 1 22.77 -17.71 -0.98
CA MET A 1 21.71 -16.80 -1.45
C MET A 1 20.41 -17.32 -0.88
N ILE A 2 19.97 -16.77 0.25
CA ILE A 2 18.75 -17.20 0.95
C ILE A 2 17.60 -16.46 0.26
N ARG A 3 16.67 -17.18 -0.38
CA ARG A 3 15.44 -16.58 -0.90
C ARG A 3 14.67 -16.03 0.32
N PRO A 4 14.32 -14.73 0.39
CA PRO A 4 13.40 -14.27 1.43
C PRO A 4 12.10 -15.05 1.27
N SER A 5 11.62 -15.63 2.37
CA SER A 5 10.52 -16.57 2.32
C SER A 5 9.22 -15.83 1.99
N VAL A 6 8.63 -16.19 0.85
CA VAL A 6 7.32 -15.76 0.32
C VAL A 6 6.15 -16.10 1.27
N THR A 7 6.42 -16.70 2.45
CA THR A 7 5.45 -17.33 3.35
C THR A 7 4.49 -16.37 4.05
N ALA A 8 4.91 -15.17 4.43
CA ALA A 8 4.06 -14.28 5.25
C ALA A 8 2.85 -13.74 4.46
N LEU A 9 3.08 -13.28 3.22
CA LEU A 9 2.01 -12.76 2.36
C LEU A 9 1.20 -13.89 1.71
N THR A 10 1.87 -15.00 1.35
CA THR A 10 1.17 -16.22 0.92
C THR A 10 0.19 -16.64 2.00
N VAL A 11 0.46 -16.42 3.28
CA VAL A 11 -0.50 -16.75 4.33
C VAL A 11 -1.55 -15.67 4.57
N TYR A 12 -1.20 -14.39 4.62
CA TYR A 12 -2.22 -13.33 4.74
C TYR A 12 -3.31 -13.50 3.68
N LEU A 13 -2.89 -13.83 2.45
CA LEU A 13 -3.81 -14.03 1.35
C LEU A 13 -4.33 -15.49 1.24
N ALA A 14 -3.58 -16.55 1.57
CA ALA A 14 -4.13 -17.92 1.52
C ALA A 14 -5.12 -18.25 2.65
N TYR A 15 -5.00 -17.64 3.84
CA TYR A 15 -5.90 -17.92 4.97
C TYR A 15 -7.11 -16.97 5.01
N LEU A 16 -6.90 -15.67 4.74
CA LEU A 16 -8.00 -14.71 4.75
C LEU A 16 -8.67 -14.61 3.39
N PHE A 17 -7.94 -14.62 2.27
CA PHE A 17 -8.51 -14.74 0.93
C PHE A 17 -8.47 -16.22 0.47
N PRO A 18 -9.21 -17.17 1.09
CA PRO A 18 -9.31 -18.47 0.51
C PRO A 18 -9.75 -18.30 -0.95
N VAL A 19 -9.10 -19.07 -1.81
CA VAL A 19 -9.32 -19.21 -3.25
C VAL A 19 -10.69 -19.86 -3.52
N GLN A 20 -11.70 -19.51 -2.73
CA GLN A 20 -13.08 -19.81 -3.02
C GLN A 20 -13.62 -18.68 -3.89
N ALA A 21 -14.20 -19.10 -5.01
CA ALA A 21 -14.96 -18.32 -5.98
C ALA A 21 -16.23 -17.67 -5.40
N ALA A 22 -16.12 -17.05 -4.21
CA ALA A 22 -17.13 -16.13 -3.73
C ALA A 22 -17.06 -14.91 -4.65
N ARG A 23 -18.10 -14.71 -5.46
CA ARG A 23 -18.28 -13.59 -6.41
C ARG A 23 -18.35 -12.20 -5.74
N THR A 24 -18.00 -12.12 -4.46
CA THR A 24 -18.16 -10.92 -3.65
C THR A 24 -16.78 -10.40 -3.31
N PRO A 25 -16.43 -9.16 -3.74
CA PRO A 25 -15.16 -8.55 -3.38
C PRO A 25 -15.01 -8.48 -1.87
N LYS A 26 -13.78 -8.58 -1.39
CA LYS A 26 -13.45 -8.55 0.05
C LYS A 26 -12.68 -7.29 0.40
N ILE A 27 -12.76 -6.90 1.68
CA ILE A 27 -11.94 -5.85 2.28
C ILE A 27 -11.19 -6.41 3.49
N GLY A 28 -9.90 -6.08 3.56
CA GLY A 28 -9.02 -6.42 4.66
C GLY A 28 -8.63 -5.22 5.48
N PHE A 29 -8.38 -5.44 6.77
CA PHE A 29 -7.83 -4.45 7.68
C PHE A 29 -6.66 -5.05 8.45
N GLU A 30 -5.63 -4.24 8.60
CA GLU A 30 -4.43 -4.47 9.40
C GLU A 30 -4.49 -3.44 10.54
N ILE A 31 -4.58 -3.90 11.79
CA ILE A 31 -4.75 -3.05 12.98
C ILE A 31 -3.62 -3.33 13.98
N GLU A 32 -2.71 -2.39 14.12
CA GLU A 32 -1.47 -2.56 14.88
C GLU A 32 -1.21 -1.40 15.84
N THR A 33 -0.34 -1.59 16.84
CA THR A 33 0.05 -0.51 17.76
C THR A 33 1.53 -0.55 18.10
N SER A 34 2.22 0.57 17.89
CA SER A 34 3.64 0.71 18.26
C SER A 34 3.89 0.71 19.76
N GLN A 35 2.84 0.69 20.59
CA GLN A 35 2.94 0.70 22.05
C GLN A 35 3.10 -0.71 22.66
N MET A 36 2.94 -1.77 21.86
CA MET A 36 2.97 -3.16 22.29
C MET A 36 3.83 -4.00 21.36
N HIS A 37 4.71 -4.83 21.91
CA HIS A 37 5.53 -5.79 21.17
C HIS A 37 5.57 -7.13 21.92
N PHE A 38 5.88 -8.21 21.21
CA PHE A 38 6.34 -9.45 21.83
C PHE A 38 7.86 -9.54 21.75
N TYR A 39 8.50 -9.98 22.83
CA TYR A 39 9.95 -9.97 22.97
C TYR A 39 10.49 -11.34 23.34
N ASN A 40 11.60 -11.74 22.71
CA ASN A 40 12.39 -12.88 23.13
C ASN A 40 13.87 -12.71 22.80
N ILE A 41 14.70 -12.49 23.83
CA ILE A 41 16.14 -12.23 23.70
C ILE A 41 16.94 -13.36 23.03
N LYS A 42 16.41 -14.59 23.01
CA LYS A 42 17.08 -15.75 22.42
C LYS A 42 16.82 -15.87 20.91
N CYS A 43 15.86 -15.12 20.36
CA CYS A 43 15.52 -15.17 18.94
C CYS A 43 16.56 -14.42 18.10
N THR A 44 17.07 -15.10 17.06
CA THR A 44 18.03 -14.52 16.10
C THR A 44 17.29 -13.68 15.04
N GLU A 45 18.00 -12.82 14.33
CA GLU A 45 17.43 -12.00 13.24
C GLU A 45 16.77 -12.84 12.13
N SER A 46 17.43 -13.93 11.71
CA SER A 46 16.91 -14.82 10.67
C SER A 46 15.65 -15.57 11.13
N ALA A 47 15.65 -16.03 12.38
CA ALA A 47 14.48 -16.67 12.97
C ALA A 47 13.32 -15.69 13.12
N ASN A 48 13.60 -14.49 13.62
CA ASN A 48 12.61 -13.43 13.79
C ASN A 48 11.92 -13.09 12.46
N THR A 49 12.69 -12.93 11.38
CA THR A 49 12.13 -12.65 10.04
C THR A 49 11.23 -13.78 9.54
N ALA A 50 11.57 -15.04 9.84
CA ALA A 50 10.76 -16.20 9.47
C ALA A 50 9.41 -16.26 10.19
N MET A 51 9.21 -15.47 11.26
CA MET A 51 7.97 -15.45 12.01
C MET A 51 6.91 -14.50 11.45
N LYS A 52 7.24 -13.68 10.45
CA LYS A 52 6.27 -12.74 9.87
C LYS A 52 5.00 -13.48 9.42
N GLY A 53 3.85 -13.01 9.87
CA GLY A 53 2.54 -13.61 9.59
C GLY A 53 2.16 -14.79 10.50
N HIS A 54 3.05 -15.27 11.37
CA HIS A 54 2.71 -16.33 12.33
C HIS A 54 1.61 -15.86 13.31
N GLN A 55 0.86 -16.82 13.84
CA GLN A 55 -0.35 -16.55 14.61
C GLN A 55 -0.09 -16.65 16.11
N VAL A 56 -0.72 -15.76 16.89
CA VAL A 56 -0.75 -15.87 18.34
C VAL A 56 -1.81 -16.89 18.76
N SER A 57 -1.36 -17.95 19.45
CA SER A 57 -2.20 -19.09 19.81
C SER A 57 -3.45 -18.68 20.59
N GLY A 58 -4.62 -19.09 20.09
CA GLY A 58 -5.92 -18.82 20.70
C GLY A 58 -6.43 -17.38 20.51
N GLN A 59 -5.81 -16.57 19.65
CA GLN A 59 -6.30 -15.25 19.24
C GLN A 59 -6.72 -15.31 17.76
N ILE A 60 -7.73 -16.13 17.47
CA ILE A 60 -8.26 -16.37 16.12
C ILE A 60 -9.78 -16.51 16.20
N GLY A 61 -10.48 -16.01 15.19
CA GLY A 61 -11.92 -16.20 15.01
C GLY A 61 -12.31 -16.29 13.54
N GLY A 62 -13.58 -16.53 13.26
CA GLY A 62 -14.09 -16.65 11.88
C GLY A 62 -14.06 -15.30 11.16
N GLY A 63 -12.94 -14.98 10.48
CA GLY A 63 -12.72 -13.74 9.72
C GLY A 63 -11.70 -12.77 10.35
N TRP A 64 -11.01 -13.17 11.43
CA TRP A 64 -9.93 -12.37 12.01
C TRP A 64 -8.91 -13.24 12.74
N PHE A 65 -7.66 -12.78 12.86
CA PHE A 65 -6.68 -13.35 13.76
C PHE A 65 -5.68 -12.29 14.24
N LEU A 66 -4.95 -12.60 15.32
CA LEU A 66 -3.80 -11.82 15.75
C LEU A 66 -2.52 -12.47 15.21
N GLY A 67 -1.90 -11.81 14.26
CA GLY A 67 -0.60 -12.16 13.71
C GLY A 67 0.54 -11.46 14.43
N VAL A 68 1.74 -11.72 13.93
CA VAL A 68 2.94 -10.94 14.24
C VAL A 68 3.60 -10.46 12.97
N ASP A 69 3.90 -9.16 12.91
CA ASP A 69 4.75 -8.55 11.90
C ASP A 69 6.16 -8.32 12.44
N THR A 70 7.12 -8.27 11.54
CA THR A 70 8.51 -8.03 11.87
C THR A 70 9.32 -7.61 10.66
N THR A 71 10.49 -7.04 10.93
CA THR A 71 11.49 -6.69 9.92
C THR A 71 12.85 -7.22 10.37
N PRO A 72 13.78 -7.49 9.45
CA PRO A 72 15.14 -7.94 9.81
C PRO A 72 15.81 -7.04 10.86
N ALA A 73 15.54 -5.73 10.83
CA ALA A 73 16.11 -4.80 11.80
C ALA A 73 15.54 -4.85 13.22
N LYS A 74 14.53 -5.65 13.54
CA LYS A 74 13.99 -5.73 14.90
C LYS A 74 14.19 -7.11 15.50
N ALA A 75 15.43 -7.62 15.50
CA ALA A 75 15.74 -8.90 16.13
C ALA A 75 15.17 -8.96 17.56
N SER A 76 14.64 -10.13 17.92
CA SER A 76 14.01 -10.38 19.23
C SER A 76 12.71 -9.61 19.51
N LEU A 77 12.16 -8.85 18.55
CA LEU A 77 10.92 -8.09 18.69
C LEU A 77 9.96 -8.42 17.57
N LEU A 78 8.70 -8.63 17.94
CA LEU A 78 7.59 -8.86 17.05
C LEU A 78 6.49 -7.84 17.32
N GLN A 79 5.95 -7.27 16.25
CA GLN A 79 4.86 -6.32 16.29
C GLN A 79 3.54 -7.10 16.20
N PRO A 80 2.70 -7.15 17.26
CA PRO A 80 1.37 -7.71 17.16
C PRO A 80 0.51 -6.87 16.20
N GLU A 81 -0.23 -7.58 15.35
CA GLU A 81 -1.10 -7.01 14.32
C GLU A 81 -2.38 -7.85 14.21
N TYR A 82 -3.54 -7.19 14.25
CA TYR A 82 -4.80 -7.86 13.97
C TYR A 82 -5.12 -7.76 12.49
N ASP A 83 -5.36 -8.92 11.91
CA ASP A 83 -5.78 -9.05 10.53
C ASP A 83 -7.26 -9.40 10.51
N VAL A 84 -8.06 -8.60 9.82
CA VAL A 84 -9.51 -8.78 9.67
C VAL A 84 -9.83 -8.86 8.21
N LEU A 85 -10.67 -9.82 7.81
CA LEU A 85 -11.21 -9.87 6.46
C LEU A 85 -12.71 -10.09 6.46
N CYS A 86 -13.40 -9.29 5.66
CA CYS A 86 -14.84 -9.34 5.49
C CYS A 86 -15.22 -9.20 4.02
N ASN A 87 -16.43 -9.64 3.67
CA ASN A 87 -17.05 -9.24 2.41
C ASN A 87 -17.24 -7.73 2.40
N LEU A 88 -17.01 -7.10 1.25
CA LEU A 88 -17.01 -5.65 1.12
C LEU A 88 -18.37 -5.02 1.44
N ASP A 89 -19.47 -5.71 1.15
CA ASP A 89 -20.83 -5.25 1.33
C ASP A 89 -21.50 -5.69 2.65
N ASP A 90 -20.77 -6.40 3.52
CA ASP A 90 -21.30 -6.90 4.79
C ASP A 90 -20.79 -6.07 5.99
N THR A 91 -21.40 -4.90 6.17
CA THR A 91 -21.03 -3.97 7.27
C THR A 91 -21.35 -4.54 8.65
N ASN A 92 -22.47 -5.23 8.81
CA ASN A 92 -22.86 -5.83 10.09
C ASN A 92 -21.85 -6.91 10.54
N LYS A 93 -21.35 -7.71 9.58
CA LYS A 93 -20.30 -8.69 9.87
C LYS A 93 -18.99 -8.00 10.25
N LEU A 94 -18.59 -6.94 9.54
CA LEU A 94 -17.38 -6.20 9.87
C LEU A 94 -17.44 -5.63 11.30
N GLU A 95 -18.54 -4.97 11.67
CA GLU A 95 -18.72 -4.44 13.03
C GLU A 95 -18.62 -5.54 14.09
N SER A 96 -19.25 -6.70 13.84
CA SER A 96 -19.15 -7.87 14.73
C SER A 96 -17.71 -8.40 14.85
N LEU A 97 -16.96 -8.50 13.75
CA LEU A 97 -15.56 -8.93 13.76
C LEU A 97 -14.70 -7.98 14.60
N ILE A 98 -14.92 -6.68 14.45
CA ILE A 98 -14.18 -5.65 15.18
C ILE A 98 -14.54 -5.67 16.66
N GLY A 99 -15.79 -5.95 17.02
CA GLY A 99 -16.19 -6.24 18.40
C GLY A 99 -15.37 -7.38 19.02
N HIS A 100 -15.15 -8.48 18.29
CA HIS A 100 -14.30 -9.58 18.76
C HIS A 100 -12.81 -9.18 18.88
N VAL A 101 -12.29 -8.40 17.92
CA VAL A 101 -10.92 -7.87 17.98
C VAL A 101 -10.74 -6.97 19.22
N VAL A 102 -11.68 -6.08 19.49
CA VAL A 102 -11.68 -5.20 20.68
C VAL A 102 -11.72 -6.02 21.97
N GLN A 103 -12.47 -7.12 22.01
CA GLN A 103 -12.49 -8.03 23.15
C GLN A 103 -11.16 -8.80 23.31
N SER A 104 -10.56 -9.24 22.20
CA SER A 104 -9.23 -9.86 22.18
C SER A 104 -8.16 -8.89 22.71
N MET A 105 -8.20 -7.62 22.30
CA MET A 105 -7.30 -6.57 22.80
C MET A 105 -7.37 -6.43 24.34
N SER A 106 -8.58 -6.52 24.94
CA SER A 106 -8.72 -6.52 26.41
C SER A 106 -8.00 -7.69 27.06
N THR A 107 -8.03 -8.86 26.42
CA THR A 107 -7.48 -10.10 26.98
C THR A 107 -5.96 -10.11 26.92
N ILE A 108 -5.38 -9.63 25.83
CA ILE A 108 -3.92 -9.57 25.63
C ILE A 108 -3.24 -8.70 26.68
N ASN A 109 -3.85 -7.57 27.05
CA ASN A 109 -3.33 -6.64 28.05
C ASN A 109 -3.10 -7.27 29.43
N THR A 110 -3.70 -8.44 29.69
CA THR A 110 -3.57 -9.17 30.96
C THR A 110 -2.56 -10.31 30.94
N LYS A 111 -2.02 -10.68 29.77
CA LYS A 111 -1.10 -11.82 29.62
C LYS A 111 0.35 -11.34 29.57
N GLN A 112 1.23 -12.08 30.24
CA GLN A 112 2.68 -11.83 30.18
C GLN A 112 3.40 -12.68 29.12
N ASN A 113 2.87 -13.86 28.79
CA ASN A 113 3.50 -14.81 27.88
C ASN A 113 2.55 -15.23 26.75
N PHE A 114 3.10 -15.38 25.55
CA PHE A 114 2.40 -15.73 24.34
C PHE A 114 3.05 -16.93 23.66
N VAL A 115 2.22 -17.77 23.05
CA VAL A 115 2.67 -18.87 22.21
C VAL A 115 2.39 -18.47 20.76
N ILE A 116 3.44 -18.37 19.95
CA ILE A 116 3.35 -18.08 18.52
C ILE A 116 3.43 -19.40 17.76
N LYS A 117 2.58 -19.55 16.76
CA LYS A 117 2.48 -20.75 15.93
C LYS A 117 2.62 -20.40 14.46
N ASP A 118 3.29 -21.27 13.73
CA ASP A 118 3.27 -21.21 12.28
C ASP A 118 1.87 -21.60 11.75
N PHE A 119 1.78 -21.65 10.43
CA PHE A 119 0.56 -21.90 9.69
C PHE A 119 0.03 -23.33 9.80
N ASP A 120 0.91 -24.28 10.12
CA ASP A 120 0.54 -25.66 10.43
C ASP A 120 0.11 -25.82 11.90
N GLY A 121 0.06 -24.72 12.65
CA GLY A 121 -0.22 -24.71 14.09
C GLY A 121 0.94 -25.21 14.94
N LYS A 122 2.14 -25.37 14.36
CA LYS A 122 3.33 -25.81 15.09
C LYS A 122 3.89 -24.65 15.90
N PRO A 123 4.21 -24.86 17.19
CA PRO A 123 4.82 -23.82 18.01
C PRO A 123 6.17 -23.38 17.45
N ASP A 124 6.39 -22.06 17.44
CA ASP A 124 7.69 -21.45 17.18
C ASP A 124 8.77 -21.94 18.18
N PRO A 125 10.02 -22.17 17.74
CA PRO A 125 11.12 -22.65 18.60
C PRO A 125 11.50 -21.69 19.73
N PHE A 126 11.15 -20.40 19.64
CA PHE A 126 11.47 -19.39 20.64
C PHE A 126 10.31 -19.12 21.60
N ASN A 127 9.28 -19.97 21.62
CA ASN A 127 8.25 -19.86 22.64
C ASN A 127 8.78 -20.14 24.06
N PRO A 128 8.19 -19.50 25.09
CA PRO A 128 7.19 -18.43 25.00
C PRO A 128 7.81 -17.07 24.67
N TRP A 129 6.98 -16.19 24.11
CA TRP A 129 7.30 -14.79 23.87
C TRP A 129 6.72 -13.91 24.98
N GLU A 130 7.49 -12.96 25.48
CA GLU A 130 7.10 -12.08 26.58
C GLU A 130 6.43 -10.80 26.08
N LEU A 131 5.43 -10.29 26.79
CA LEU A 131 4.87 -8.97 26.51
C LEU A 131 5.91 -7.89 26.83
N PHE A 132 6.25 -7.09 25.83
CA PHE A 132 7.06 -5.90 26.00
C PHE A 132 6.22 -4.65 25.73
N ILE A 133 6.05 -3.82 26.76
CA ILE A 133 5.44 -2.51 26.67
C ILE A 133 6.55 -1.48 26.87
N PHE A 134 6.56 -0.41 26.07
CA PHE A 134 7.63 0.59 26.11
C PHE A 134 7.86 1.14 27.55
N PRO A 135 9.13 1.41 27.93
CA PRO A 135 9.46 1.87 29.28
C PRO A 135 8.66 3.12 29.67
N GLY A 136 8.04 3.09 30.86
CA GLY A 136 7.14 4.15 31.35
C GLY A 136 5.64 3.80 31.29
N LEU A 137 5.29 2.68 30.66
CA LEU A 137 3.92 2.13 30.65
C LEU A 137 3.91 0.75 31.32
N SER A 138 3.02 0.55 32.30
CA SER A 138 2.84 -0.75 32.97
C SER A 138 1.75 -1.63 32.34
N LYS A 139 0.92 -1.03 31.47
CA LYS A 139 -0.13 -1.68 30.69
C LYS A 139 -0.38 -0.87 29.42
N LEU A 140 -0.93 -1.51 28.39
CA LEU A 140 -1.46 -0.78 27.25
C LEU A 140 -2.65 0.05 27.75
N SER A 141 -2.59 1.37 27.57
CA SER A 141 -3.67 2.26 27.99
C SER A 141 -4.94 1.99 27.16
N ASP A 142 -6.12 2.24 27.72
CA ASP A 142 -7.34 2.31 26.91
C ASP A 142 -7.27 3.44 25.87
N ASP A 143 -6.42 4.45 26.12
CA ASP A 143 -6.06 5.51 25.18
C ASP A 143 -4.95 5.09 24.17
N ALA A 144 -4.57 3.81 24.14
CA ALA A 144 -3.61 3.33 23.17
C ALA A 144 -4.11 3.59 21.75
N LYS A 145 -3.18 4.06 20.92
CA LYS A 145 -3.42 4.40 19.52
C LYS A 145 -3.10 3.20 18.65
N TRP A 146 -4.08 2.78 17.87
CA TRP A 146 -3.99 1.70 16.91
C TRP A 146 -3.97 2.30 15.51
N ASP A 147 -2.92 2.02 14.74
CA ASP A 147 -2.89 2.36 13.33
C ASP A 147 -3.82 1.41 12.57
N VAL A 148 -4.49 1.94 11.56
CA VAL A 148 -5.42 1.18 10.72
C VAL A 148 -4.94 1.30 9.30
N GLN A 149 -4.60 0.16 8.70
CA GLN A 149 -4.39 0.04 7.27
C GLN A 149 -5.54 -0.77 6.68
N ALA A 150 -5.87 -0.52 5.42
CA ALA A 150 -6.93 -1.25 4.72
C ALA A 150 -6.41 -1.79 3.40
N THR A 151 -6.90 -2.95 2.98
CA THR A 151 -6.64 -3.50 1.65
C THR A 151 -7.98 -3.76 0.98
N ALA A 152 -8.26 -3.10 -0.14
CA ALA A 152 -9.57 -3.18 -0.79
C ALA A 152 -9.46 -3.08 -2.33
N PRO A 153 -10.37 -3.75 -3.06
CA PRO A 153 -10.46 -3.58 -4.50
C PRO A 153 -10.92 -2.16 -4.82
N LEU A 154 -10.25 -1.51 -5.76
CA LEU A 154 -10.58 -0.14 -6.13
C LEU A 154 -10.28 0.15 -7.61
N MET A 155 -11.20 0.86 -8.26
CA MET A 155 -11.12 1.28 -9.65
C MET A 155 -10.14 2.46 -9.77
N LEU A 156 -9.44 2.60 -10.89
CA LEU A 156 -8.49 3.69 -11.11
C LEU A 156 -9.16 5.08 -11.13
N GLU A 157 -10.44 5.18 -11.47
CA GLU A 157 -11.23 6.41 -11.38
C GLU A 157 -11.39 6.87 -9.93
N ALA A 158 -11.54 5.94 -9.00
CA ALA A 158 -11.57 6.23 -7.58
C ALA A 158 -10.17 6.57 -7.06
N VAL A 159 -9.11 5.95 -7.59
CA VAL A 159 -7.71 6.37 -7.33
C VAL A 159 -7.50 7.84 -7.73
N GLN A 160 -8.02 8.26 -8.89
CA GLN A 160 -7.99 9.65 -9.32
C GLN A 160 -8.72 10.57 -8.34
N ASP A 161 -9.95 10.21 -7.91
CA ASP A 161 -10.72 10.99 -6.94
C ASP A 161 -9.98 11.13 -5.60
N LEU A 162 -9.37 10.05 -5.11
CA LEU A 162 -8.62 10.06 -3.86
C LEU A 162 -7.35 10.93 -3.93
N LEU A 163 -6.65 10.93 -5.07
CA LEU A 163 -5.50 11.81 -5.30
C LEU A 163 -5.92 13.28 -5.35
N ILE A 164 -7.06 13.59 -5.96
CA ILE A 164 -7.65 14.94 -5.93
C ILE A 164 -7.96 15.35 -4.48
N ALA A 165 -8.71 14.52 -3.76
CA ALA A 165 -9.09 14.77 -2.36
C ALA A 165 -7.86 14.98 -1.47
N ALA A 166 -6.80 14.17 -1.63
CA ALA A 166 -5.56 14.29 -0.87
C ALA A 166 -4.80 15.60 -1.15
N VAL A 167 -4.67 15.99 -2.43
CA VAL A 167 -4.01 17.24 -2.81
C VAL A 167 -4.80 18.46 -2.35
N GLN A 168 -6.13 18.39 -2.40
CA GLN A 168 -7.05 19.43 -1.94
C GLN A 168 -7.22 19.46 -0.42
N LYS A 169 -6.67 18.46 0.30
CA LYS A 169 -6.75 18.30 1.76
C LYS A 169 -8.18 18.15 2.25
N GLU A 170 -9.00 17.45 1.49
CA GLU A 170 -10.35 17.09 1.88
C GLU A 170 -10.30 16.06 3.02
N ALA A 171 -11.25 16.17 3.95
CA ALA A 171 -11.42 15.17 4.99
C ALA A 171 -12.09 13.94 4.39
N HIS A 172 -11.34 12.85 4.20
CA HIS A 172 -11.82 11.63 3.57
C HIS A 172 -11.26 10.38 4.27
N PRO A 173 -12.09 9.37 4.64
CA PRO A 173 -11.66 8.18 5.38
C PRO A 173 -10.51 7.37 4.75
N LEU A 174 -10.43 7.36 3.41
CA LEU A 174 -9.39 6.69 2.60
C LEU A 174 -8.21 7.59 2.20
N VAL A 175 -8.18 8.86 2.65
CA VAL A 175 -7.08 9.79 2.38
C VAL A 175 -6.14 9.84 3.58
N ILE A 176 -4.85 9.94 3.30
CA ILE A 176 -3.82 10.05 4.33
C ILE A 176 -4.04 11.25 5.26
N GLN A 177 -3.92 11.01 6.56
CA GLN A 177 -4.02 12.06 7.58
C GLN A 177 -2.66 12.71 7.90
N ASP A 178 -1.54 12.04 7.58
CA ASP A 178 -0.19 12.60 7.77
C ASP A 178 0.17 13.60 6.66
N LYS A 179 0.28 14.88 7.05
CA LYS A 179 0.65 16.00 6.17
C LYS A 179 2.05 15.86 5.55
N ASN A 180 2.92 15.00 6.08
CA ASN A 180 4.25 14.79 5.51
C ASN A 180 4.21 13.93 4.25
N TRP A 181 3.23 13.05 4.12
CA TRP A 181 3.07 12.17 2.96
C TRP A 181 2.41 12.90 1.78
N SER A 182 1.73 14.01 2.04
CA SER A 182 0.98 14.74 1.00
C SER A 182 1.81 15.70 0.14
N LYS A 183 3.13 15.86 0.41
CA LYS A 183 3.92 16.98 -0.14
C LYS A 183 4.25 16.88 -1.62
N ASN A 184 4.35 15.69 -2.19
CA ASN A 184 4.64 15.51 -3.62
C ASN A 184 3.60 14.63 -4.33
N LEU A 185 2.41 14.52 -3.74
CA LEU A 185 1.28 13.92 -4.43
C LEU A 185 0.88 14.80 -5.59
N VAL A 186 0.64 14.18 -6.73
CA VAL A 186 0.17 14.86 -7.92
C VAL A 186 -0.96 14.09 -8.56
N TYR A 187 -1.88 14.82 -9.20
CA TYR A 187 -2.89 14.24 -10.07
C TYR A 187 -2.89 14.93 -11.42
N VAL A 188 -3.03 14.13 -12.48
CA VAL A 188 -3.16 14.61 -13.85
C VAL A 188 -4.50 15.32 -13.99
N GLN A 189 -4.47 16.52 -14.56
CA GLN A 189 -5.64 17.27 -14.93
C GLN A 189 -5.84 17.20 -16.45
N LYS A 190 -7.09 17.23 -16.90
CA LYS A 190 -7.40 17.18 -18.34
C LYS A 190 -6.69 18.27 -19.14
N ASN A 191 -6.62 19.49 -18.60
CA ASN A 191 -5.91 20.61 -19.24
C ASN A 191 -4.39 20.40 -19.38
N TRP A 192 -3.77 19.47 -18.65
CA TRP A 192 -2.36 19.09 -18.84
C TRP A 192 -2.16 18.21 -20.07
N LEU A 193 -3.23 17.71 -20.67
CA LEU A 193 -3.23 16.85 -21.84
C LEU A 193 -3.72 17.60 -23.09
N ASP A 194 -4.18 18.83 -22.92
CA ASP A 194 -4.68 19.67 -24.01
C ASP A 194 -3.60 20.54 -24.66
N PHE A 195 -2.35 20.52 -24.16
CA PHE A 195 -1.28 21.36 -24.70
C PHE A 195 -0.66 20.78 -25.99
N LYS A 196 0.09 21.64 -26.69
CA LYS A 196 0.59 21.42 -28.05
C LYS A 196 1.22 20.05 -28.29
N TYR A 197 2.06 19.56 -27.37
CA TYR A 197 2.70 18.25 -27.54
C TYR A 197 1.69 17.11 -27.64
N PHE A 198 0.73 17.00 -26.72
CA PHE A 198 -0.25 15.91 -26.76
C PHE A 198 -1.26 16.08 -27.90
N GLN A 199 -1.60 17.32 -28.26
CA GLN A 199 -2.39 17.58 -29.47
C GLN A 199 -1.69 17.05 -30.73
N GLU A 200 -0.40 17.36 -30.90
CA GLU A 200 0.37 16.91 -32.06
C GLU A 200 0.65 15.41 -32.03
N ALA A 201 0.95 14.85 -30.86
CA ALA A 201 1.39 13.46 -30.73
C ALA A 201 0.23 12.46 -30.67
N THR A 202 -0.95 12.87 -30.17
CA THR A 202 -2.06 11.97 -29.86
C THR A 202 -3.41 12.41 -30.44
N GLY A 203 -3.48 13.60 -31.06
CA GLY A 203 -4.71 14.16 -31.63
C GLY A 203 -5.65 14.79 -30.60
N GLY A 204 -5.24 14.94 -29.34
CA GLY A 204 -6.01 15.58 -28.27
C GLY A 204 -5.99 14.81 -26.96
N SER A 205 -6.86 15.18 -26.00
CA SER A 205 -6.92 14.57 -24.67
C SER A 205 -8.00 13.48 -24.52
N ASP A 206 -8.73 13.14 -25.58
CA ASP A 206 -9.88 12.25 -25.52
C ASP A 206 -9.52 10.80 -25.12
N TRP A 207 -8.27 10.37 -25.35
CA TRP A 207 -7.77 9.07 -24.90
C TRP A 207 -7.64 8.97 -23.37
N ALA A 208 -7.48 10.10 -22.68
CA ALA A 208 -7.23 10.15 -21.25
C ALA A 208 -8.54 10.15 -20.46
N THR A 209 -9.21 9.01 -20.52
CA THR A 209 -10.32 8.65 -19.63
C THR A 209 -9.90 8.72 -18.16
N LYS A 210 -10.87 8.75 -17.24
CA LYS A 210 -10.61 9.05 -15.83
C LYS A 210 -9.72 8.00 -15.14
N ASP A 211 -9.84 6.74 -15.51
CA ASP A 211 -8.98 5.64 -15.09
C ASP A 211 -7.56 5.76 -15.65
N VAL A 212 -7.41 6.18 -16.92
CA VAL A 212 -6.10 6.49 -17.51
C VAL A 212 -5.44 7.64 -16.72
N MET A 213 -6.19 8.71 -16.42
CA MET A 213 -5.69 9.78 -15.56
C MET A 213 -5.35 9.27 -14.15
N GLY A 214 -6.16 8.41 -13.55
CA GLY A 214 -5.89 7.79 -12.25
C GLY A 214 -4.59 6.99 -12.24
N PHE A 215 -4.37 6.17 -13.26
CA PHE A 215 -3.12 5.43 -13.46
C PHE A 215 -1.92 6.36 -13.61
N LEU A 216 -2.01 7.35 -14.49
CA LEU A 216 -0.92 8.30 -14.71
C LEU A 216 -0.63 9.12 -13.45
N SER A 217 -1.65 9.52 -12.69
CA SER A 217 -1.52 10.27 -11.44
C SER A 217 -0.77 9.48 -10.36
N ILE A 218 -1.13 8.21 -10.15
CA ILE A 218 -0.47 7.39 -9.13
C ILE A 218 0.96 7.04 -9.56
N MET A 219 1.20 6.76 -10.84
CA MET A 219 2.55 6.57 -11.40
C MET A 219 3.42 7.81 -11.21
N LEU A 220 2.90 9.00 -11.57
CA LEU A 220 3.60 10.28 -11.41
C LEU A 220 3.93 10.57 -9.95
N SER A 221 2.99 10.33 -9.03
CA SER A 221 3.21 10.50 -7.60
C SER A 221 4.37 9.62 -7.11
N ASN A 222 4.43 8.36 -7.57
CA ASN A 222 5.52 7.45 -7.23
C ASN A 222 6.88 7.89 -7.78
N ILE A 223 7.00 8.18 -9.08
CA ILE A 223 8.28 8.55 -9.69
C ILE A 223 8.82 9.88 -9.16
N LYS A 224 7.94 10.87 -8.89
CA LYS A 224 8.36 12.15 -8.31
C LYS A 224 8.88 11.96 -6.88
N MET A 225 8.28 11.01 -6.15
CA MET A 225 8.63 10.68 -4.78
C MET A 225 9.87 9.80 -4.64
N ALA A 226 10.32 9.14 -5.71
CA ALA A 226 11.53 8.32 -5.69
C ALA A 226 12.72 9.06 -5.08
N ARG A 227 13.36 8.39 -4.12
CA ARG A 227 14.44 8.93 -3.29
C ARG A 227 15.19 7.78 -2.63
N GLU A 228 16.33 8.13 -2.02
CA GLU A 228 17.01 7.25 -1.08
C GLU A 228 16.07 6.88 0.08
N LEU A 229 15.99 5.58 0.32
CA LEU A 229 15.18 4.94 1.32
C LEU A 229 16.06 4.45 2.46
N THR A 230 15.62 4.69 3.68
CA THR A 230 16.24 4.08 4.84
C THR A 230 15.74 2.66 4.98
N ALA A 231 16.49 1.72 4.40
CA ALA A 231 16.44 0.34 4.83
C ALA A 231 16.88 0.27 6.29
N SER A 232 16.18 -0.59 7.00
CA SER A 232 16.27 -0.69 8.45
C SER A 232 17.63 -1.30 8.81
N VAL A 233 18.49 -0.55 9.50
CA VAL A 233 19.73 -1.07 10.09
C VAL A 233 19.64 -0.80 11.59
N PHE A 234 19.32 -1.83 12.36
CA PHE A 234 19.43 -1.74 13.81
C PHE A 234 20.88 -1.82 14.22
N HIS A 235 21.30 -0.83 14.99
CA HIS A 235 22.61 -0.81 15.60
C HIS A 235 22.42 -1.13 17.09
N PRO A 236 22.82 -2.32 17.57
CA PRO A 236 22.57 -2.76 18.95
C PRO A 236 23.05 -1.77 20.01
N ALA A 237 24.14 -1.05 19.72
CA ALA A 237 24.72 -0.05 20.60
C ALA A 237 23.94 1.29 20.67
N ARG A 238 23.10 1.63 19.69
CA ARG A 238 22.50 2.98 19.58
C ARG A 238 21.08 3.08 20.12
N ARG A 239 20.41 1.97 20.48
CA ARG A 239 18.99 1.91 20.93
C ARG A 239 17.99 2.66 20.04
N ASN A 240 18.41 3.11 18.85
CA ASN A 240 17.62 3.87 17.91
C ASN A 240 17.28 2.91 16.76
N ALA A 241 16.03 2.46 16.72
CA ALA A 241 15.46 1.88 15.53
C ALA A 241 15.20 3.01 14.52
N TYR A 242 15.86 2.98 13.36
CA TYR A 242 15.43 3.82 12.25
C TYR A 242 14.16 3.19 11.68
N LEU A 243 13.10 3.99 11.50
CA LEU A 243 11.89 3.52 10.86
C LEU A 243 12.22 3.09 9.42
N THR A 244 11.87 1.86 9.08
CA THR A 244 11.96 1.33 7.72
C THR A 244 11.06 2.18 6.82
N GLN A 245 11.62 2.76 5.76
CA GLN A 245 10.84 3.43 4.73
C GLN A 245 11.01 2.68 3.42
N GLY A 246 10.15 1.69 3.15
CA GLY A 246 10.04 1.10 1.81
C GLY A 246 9.34 2.04 0.83
N PRO A 247 9.32 1.75 -0.49
CA PRO A 247 8.62 2.56 -1.48
C PRO A 247 7.14 2.81 -1.11
N LYS A 248 6.50 1.82 -0.47
CA LYS A 248 5.13 1.91 0.05
C LYS A 248 4.87 2.98 1.11
N THR A 249 5.93 3.53 1.70
CA THR A 249 5.81 4.64 2.68
C THR A 249 5.86 6.02 2.03
N LEU A 250 6.09 6.08 0.71
CA LEU A 250 6.19 7.33 -0.03
C LEU A 250 4.84 7.83 -0.53
N VAL A 251 3.93 6.90 -0.85
CA VAL A 251 2.56 7.17 -1.27
C VAL A 251 1.65 6.26 -0.45
N TRP A 252 0.58 6.82 0.08
CA TRP A 252 -0.32 6.11 1.01
C TRP A 252 -1.17 5.03 0.34
N LEU A 253 -1.15 4.96 -0.99
CA LEU A 253 -1.95 4.08 -1.79
C LEU A 253 -1.01 3.28 -2.71
N MET A 254 -0.86 1.99 -2.45
CA MET A 254 -0.01 1.08 -3.22
C MET A 254 -0.82 -0.09 -3.76
N PRO A 255 -0.56 -0.55 -5.00
CA PRO A 255 -1.20 -1.75 -5.48
C PRO A 255 -0.58 -2.99 -4.82
N ARG A 256 -1.43 -3.93 -4.42
CA ARG A 256 -1.02 -5.30 -4.07
C ARG A 256 -0.80 -6.14 -5.33
N ASN A 257 -1.47 -5.79 -6.43
CA ASN A 257 -1.14 -6.28 -7.77
C ASN A 257 0.18 -5.69 -8.27
N SER A 258 0.83 -6.37 -9.21
CA SER A 258 2.02 -5.83 -9.87
C SER A 258 1.61 -4.66 -10.76
N TRP A 259 2.57 -3.77 -11.02
CA TRP A 259 2.28 -2.65 -11.90
C TRP A 259 2.03 -3.08 -13.34
N THR A 260 2.52 -4.26 -13.76
CA THR A 260 2.17 -4.87 -15.07
C THR A 260 0.67 -5.19 -15.13
N SER A 261 0.10 -5.77 -14.08
CA SER A 261 -1.34 -6.02 -13.97
C SER A 261 -2.13 -4.72 -13.95
N VAL A 262 -1.77 -3.76 -13.11
CA VAL A 262 -2.46 -2.45 -13.05
C VAL A 262 -2.43 -1.76 -14.42
N PHE A 263 -1.29 -1.78 -15.11
CA PHE A 263 -1.14 -1.21 -16.45
C PHE A 263 -2.05 -1.86 -17.49
N SER A 264 -2.24 -3.19 -17.42
CA SER A 264 -3.09 -3.91 -18.38
C SER A 264 -4.56 -3.44 -18.40
N LEU A 265 -5.03 -2.81 -17.31
CA LEU A 265 -6.37 -2.21 -17.22
C LEU A 265 -6.54 -0.96 -18.11
N VAL A 266 -5.45 -0.30 -18.47
CA VAL A 266 -5.44 0.96 -19.23
C VAL A 266 -4.61 0.92 -20.51
N GLU A 267 -3.78 -0.09 -20.70
CA GLU A 267 -2.84 -0.22 -21.83
C GLU A 267 -3.50 0.07 -23.18
N LYS A 268 -4.65 -0.55 -23.45
CA LYS A 268 -5.37 -0.41 -24.73
C LYS A 268 -5.94 0.99 -24.99
N LYS A 269 -6.04 1.82 -23.95
CA LYS A 269 -6.55 3.20 -24.02
C LYS A 269 -5.43 4.21 -24.25
N LEU A 270 -4.17 3.82 -24.04
CA LEU A 270 -3.03 4.70 -24.27
C LEU A 270 -2.75 4.88 -25.77
N PRO A 271 -2.27 6.07 -26.18
CA PRO A 271 -1.92 6.35 -27.56
C PRO A 271 -0.74 5.48 -28.00
N LYS A 272 -0.88 4.81 -29.15
CA LYS A 272 0.19 3.95 -29.71
C LYS A 272 1.39 4.74 -30.24
N SER A 273 1.22 6.03 -30.51
CA SER A 273 2.23 6.93 -31.06
C SER A 273 3.23 7.44 -30.03
N VAL A 274 2.96 7.29 -28.73
CA VAL A 274 3.78 7.84 -27.63
C VAL A 274 3.97 6.79 -26.55
N GLY A 275 5.22 6.55 -26.13
CA GLY A 275 5.52 5.61 -25.06
C GLY A 275 5.09 6.12 -23.67
N LEU A 276 4.72 5.21 -22.76
CA LEU A 276 4.32 5.57 -21.39
C LEU A 276 5.38 6.43 -20.67
N TRP A 277 6.67 6.13 -20.83
CA TRP A 277 7.74 6.95 -20.25
C TRP A 277 7.69 8.39 -20.77
N GLU A 278 7.51 8.60 -22.07
CA GLU A 278 7.44 9.93 -22.68
C GLU A 278 6.23 10.72 -22.15
N ILE A 279 5.08 10.06 -22.00
CA ILE A 279 3.89 10.63 -21.37
C ILE A 279 4.21 11.09 -19.94
N LEU A 280 4.77 10.21 -19.11
CA LEU A 280 5.11 10.51 -17.71
C LEU A 280 6.17 11.60 -17.59
N GLU A 281 7.19 11.58 -18.45
CA GLU A 281 8.24 12.59 -18.47
C GLU A 281 7.69 13.99 -18.79
N ARG A 282 6.79 14.09 -19.77
CA ARG A 282 6.11 15.35 -20.10
C ARG A 282 5.15 15.80 -19.01
N LEU A 283 4.35 14.90 -18.45
CA LEU A 283 3.43 15.24 -17.37
C LEU A 283 4.17 15.62 -16.08
N SER A 284 5.38 15.11 -15.86
CA SER A 284 6.21 15.49 -14.70
C SER A 284 6.51 16.99 -14.65
N CYS A 285 6.40 17.68 -15.79
CA CYS A 285 6.55 19.12 -15.89
C CYS A 285 5.50 19.93 -15.18
N TYR A 286 4.38 19.33 -14.78
CA TYR A 286 3.29 20.05 -14.15
C TYR A 286 3.17 19.71 -12.66
N GLN A 287 2.63 20.67 -11.92
CA GLN A 287 2.28 20.50 -10.51
C GLN A 287 0.86 21.02 -10.27
N ASN A 288 0.14 20.37 -9.36
CA ASN A 288 -1.19 20.83 -8.98
C ASN A 288 -1.12 22.18 -8.26
N THR A 289 -2.10 23.02 -8.55
CA THR A 289 -2.27 24.35 -7.96
C THR A 289 -3.63 24.43 -7.28
N LYS A 290 -3.76 25.32 -6.29
CA LYS A 290 -5.02 25.51 -5.58
C LYS A 290 -6.14 26.06 -6.47
N ASP A 291 -5.78 26.83 -7.51
CA ASP A 291 -6.71 27.46 -8.44
C ASP A 291 -6.91 26.66 -9.73
N GLY A 292 -6.36 25.44 -9.82
CA GLY A 292 -6.46 24.57 -11.00
C GLY A 292 -5.69 25.09 -12.23
N LYS A 293 -4.94 26.18 -12.09
CA LYS A 293 -4.14 26.73 -13.20
C LYS A 293 -2.93 25.86 -13.49
N LEU A 294 -2.60 25.80 -14.77
CA LEU A 294 -1.39 25.15 -15.25
C LEU A 294 -0.17 25.85 -14.64
N ARG A 295 0.74 25.08 -14.05
CA ARG A 295 1.98 25.61 -13.48
C ARG A 295 3.10 24.62 -13.71
N LEU A 296 4.24 25.14 -14.16
CA LEU A 296 5.45 24.33 -14.29
C LEU A 296 6.02 23.93 -12.94
N ASP A 297 6.40 22.67 -12.82
CA ASP A 297 7.28 22.13 -11.80
C ASP A 297 8.73 22.33 -12.24
N LYS A 298 9.33 23.44 -11.76
CA LYS A 298 10.70 23.83 -12.10
C LYS A 298 11.76 22.83 -11.63
N ASN A 299 11.39 21.86 -10.78
CA ASN A 299 12.30 20.78 -10.42
C ASN A 299 12.55 19.85 -11.61
N PHE A 300 11.52 19.56 -12.41
CA PHE A 300 11.60 18.57 -13.49
C PHE A 300 11.63 19.21 -14.88
N CYS A 301 11.23 20.47 -15.02
CA CYS A 301 11.15 21.11 -16.33
C CYS A 301 11.64 22.55 -16.39
N LYS A 302 11.94 22.96 -17.63
CA LYS A 302 12.27 24.32 -18.06
C LYS A 302 11.30 24.76 -19.15
N GLY A 303 11.38 26.03 -19.56
CA GLY A 303 10.50 26.60 -20.59
C GLY A 303 9.28 27.31 -20.00
N ILE A 304 8.17 27.26 -20.73
CA ILE A 304 6.89 27.92 -20.39
C ILE A 304 5.77 26.88 -20.32
N GLU A 305 4.67 27.21 -19.64
CA GLU A 305 3.53 26.33 -19.38
C GLU A 305 2.97 25.66 -20.65
N ASP A 306 2.92 26.39 -21.77
CA ASP A 306 2.37 25.93 -23.06
C ASP A 306 3.32 25.02 -23.86
N ASN A 307 4.59 25.01 -23.50
CA ASN A 307 5.61 24.20 -24.15
C ASN A 307 6.68 23.76 -23.14
N PRO A 308 6.31 22.90 -22.17
CA PRO A 308 7.22 22.45 -21.15
C PRO A 308 8.32 21.57 -21.75
N GLN A 309 9.54 21.76 -21.29
CA GLN A 309 10.67 20.92 -21.68
C GLN A 309 11.22 20.19 -20.47
N PRO A 310 11.14 18.85 -20.42
CA PRO A 310 11.83 18.04 -19.43
C PRO A 310 13.30 18.43 -19.33
N ASN A 311 13.82 18.51 -18.10
CA ASN A 311 15.19 18.90 -17.82
C ASN A 311 16.11 17.71 -17.52
N GLY A 312 15.62 16.46 -17.68
CA GLY A 312 16.35 15.22 -17.42
C GLY A 312 16.33 14.73 -15.97
N LYS A 313 16.00 15.59 -14.98
CA LYS A 313 16.09 15.19 -13.56
C LYS A 313 15.14 14.07 -13.15
N LEU A 314 14.05 13.86 -13.87
CA LEU A 314 13.17 12.72 -13.61
C LEU A 314 13.85 11.41 -13.98
N GLN A 315 14.62 11.38 -15.07
CA GLN A 315 15.37 10.19 -15.48
C GLN A 315 16.43 9.79 -14.44
N ASP A 316 17.01 10.78 -13.76
CA ASP A 316 18.03 10.58 -12.72
C ASP A 316 17.44 10.14 -11.36
N LYS A 317 16.11 10.07 -11.25
CA LYS A 317 15.45 9.61 -10.02
C LYS A 317 15.57 8.09 -9.87
N ALA A 318 15.82 7.66 -8.64
CA ALA A 318 15.86 6.26 -8.28
C ALA A 318 15.33 6.04 -6.85
N TRP A 319 14.79 4.85 -6.60
CA TRP A 319 14.76 4.28 -5.26
C TRP A 319 16.10 3.62 -4.98
N SER A 320 16.64 3.81 -3.80
CA SER A 320 17.91 3.19 -3.40
C SER A 320 17.94 2.99 -1.91
N LEU A 321 18.81 2.10 -1.43
CA LEU A 321 19.09 2.03 0.00
C LEU A 321 20.00 3.20 0.40
N LYS A 322 20.11 3.43 1.71
CA LYS A 322 20.95 4.48 2.29
C LYS A 322 22.36 4.49 1.69
N GLY A 323 22.82 5.67 1.24
CA GLY A 323 24.08 5.84 0.53
C GLY A 323 24.02 5.54 -0.98
N GLY A 324 22.83 5.51 -1.58
CA GLY A 324 22.65 5.23 -3.00
C GLY A 324 22.90 3.76 -3.41
N ILE A 325 22.83 2.82 -2.45
CA ILE A 325 23.15 1.41 -2.70
C ILE A 325 21.99 0.73 -3.45
N ASP A 326 22.34 -0.11 -4.42
CA ASP A 326 21.41 -0.94 -5.23
C ASP A 326 20.24 -0.14 -5.82
N PRO A 327 20.52 0.91 -6.62
CA PRO A 327 19.49 1.82 -7.09
C PRO A 327 18.59 1.17 -8.15
N LEU A 328 17.28 1.35 -7.99
CA LEU A 328 16.27 1.15 -9.03
C LEU A 328 15.89 2.49 -9.64
N CYS A 329 16.36 2.77 -10.85
CA CYS A 329 15.99 3.96 -11.61
C CYS A 329 14.49 3.94 -11.98
N VAL A 330 13.83 5.10 -11.88
CA VAL A 330 12.39 5.20 -12.19
C VAL A 330 12.09 4.86 -13.65
N LYS A 331 13.01 5.17 -14.58
CA LYS A 331 12.86 4.83 -16.00
C LYS A 331 12.88 3.31 -16.22
N THR A 332 13.84 2.62 -15.60
CA THR A 332 13.94 1.16 -15.65
C THR A 332 12.67 0.50 -15.09
N TRP A 333 12.12 1.05 -14.01
CA TRP A 333 10.85 0.59 -13.49
C TRP A 333 9.71 0.75 -14.50
N VAL A 334 9.52 1.95 -15.07
CA VAL A 334 8.47 2.19 -16.07
C VAL A 334 8.62 1.28 -17.29
N GLU A 335 9.84 1.09 -17.78
CA GLU A 335 10.12 0.20 -18.91
C GLU A 335 9.84 -1.28 -18.58
N SER A 336 10.06 -1.70 -17.32
CA SER A 336 9.73 -3.06 -16.87
C SER A 336 8.23 -3.35 -16.84
N ILE A 337 7.39 -2.33 -16.63
CA ILE A 337 5.92 -2.47 -16.65
C ILE A 337 5.43 -2.83 -18.07
N ILE A 338 6.04 -2.23 -19.09
CA ILE A 338 5.62 -2.35 -20.49
C ILE A 338 6.20 -3.60 -21.15
N SER A 339 7.39 -4.02 -20.72
CA SER A 339 8.12 -5.14 -21.32
C SER A 339 7.74 -6.52 -20.77
N GLN A 340 6.90 -6.57 -19.73
CA GLN A 340 6.48 -7.78 -19.06
C GLN A 340 4.98 -8.01 -19.24
N PRO A 341 4.52 -9.28 -19.36
CA PRO A 341 3.10 -9.55 -19.43
C PRO A 341 2.41 -9.29 -18.09
N ALA A 342 1.11 -9.00 -18.13
CA ALA A 342 0.28 -8.82 -16.93
C ALA A 342 0.45 -10.00 -15.95
N GLY A 343 0.54 -9.69 -14.66
CA GLY A 343 0.80 -10.66 -13.59
C GLY A 343 2.28 -10.95 -13.35
N SER A 344 3.18 -10.48 -14.21
CA SER A 344 4.62 -10.64 -13.99
C SER A 344 5.17 -9.56 -13.06
N PRO A 345 6.14 -9.89 -12.18
CA PRO A 345 6.77 -8.89 -11.34
C PRO A 345 7.47 -7.80 -12.17
N ASP A 346 7.07 -6.54 -11.99
CA ASP A 346 7.83 -5.39 -12.46
C ASP A 346 9.08 -5.16 -11.59
N ALA A 347 9.99 -4.29 -12.05
CA ALA A 347 11.25 -4.06 -11.36
C ALA A 347 11.09 -3.48 -9.95
N LEU A 348 10.03 -2.72 -9.66
CA LEU A 348 9.77 -2.21 -8.30
C LEU A 348 9.27 -3.32 -7.40
N SER A 349 8.37 -4.18 -7.89
CA SER A 349 7.91 -5.37 -7.17
C SER A 349 9.10 -6.30 -6.82
N ALA A 350 9.98 -6.57 -7.78
CA ALA A 350 11.18 -7.38 -7.56
C ALA A 350 12.18 -6.72 -6.58
N TRP A 351 12.32 -5.40 -6.65
CA TRP A 351 13.20 -4.65 -5.75
C TRP A 351 12.64 -4.59 -4.32
N ASP A 352 11.33 -4.42 -4.16
CA ASP A 352 10.63 -4.48 -2.86
C ASP A 352 10.79 -5.87 -2.22
N ALA A 353 10.62 -6.94 -2.98
CA ALA A 353 10.83 -8.32 -2.50
C ALA A 353 12.27 -8.61 -2.10
N LYS A 354 13.24 -7.97 -2.76
CA LYS A 354 14.67 -8.13 -2.45
C LYS A 354 15.10 -7.38 -1.18
N HIS A 355 14.50 -6.22 -0.90
CA HIS A 355 15.03 -5.29 0.10
C HIS A 355 14.09 -4.99 1.27
N PHE A 356 12.79 -5.23 1.13
CA PHE A 356 11.76 -4.92 2.11
C PHE A 356 10.92 -6.16 2.39
N ASP A 357 9.61 -6.11 2.22
CA ASP A 357 8.72 -7.23 2.54
C ASP A 357 8.01 -7.85 1.35
N GLY A 358 8.30 -7.39 0.13
CA GLY A 358 7.79 -8.00 -1.10
C GLY A 358 6.28 -7.94 -1.23
N GLN A 359 5.66 -6.92 -0.64
CA GLN A 359 4.22 -6.75 -0.63
C GLN A 359 3.71 -6.07 -1.90
N ILE A 360 4.56 -5.29 -2.58
CA ILE A 360 4.22 -4.69 -3.87
C ILE A 360 4.23 -5.80 -4.91
N GLY A 361 3.10 -6.01 -5.57
CA GLY A 361 2.98 -6.97 -6.67
C GLY A 361 2.56 -8.38 -6.31
N ALA A 362 2.67 -8.76 -5.04
CA ALA A 362 2.61 -10.16 -4.66
C ALA A 362 1.20 -10.76 -4.55
N PHE A 363 0.13 -9.99 -4.81
CA PHE A 363 -1.19 -10.57 -5.05
C PHE A 363 -1.22 -11.44 -6.32
N ASP A 364 -0.48 -11.05 -7.36
CA ASP A 364 -0.47 -11.78 -8.64
C ASP A 364 0.18 -13.17 -8.51
N GLU A 365 1.12 -13.33 -7.57
CA GLU A 365 1.80 -14.60 -7.30
C GLU A 365 0.85 -15.70 -6.79
N LEU A 366 -0.36 -15.33 -6.37
CA LEU A 366 -1.37 -16.26 -5.86
C LEU A 366 -2.26 -16.86 -6.95
N GLY A 367 -2.00 -16.53 -8.22
CA GLY A 367 -2.82 -17.00 -9.34
C GLY A 367 -4.16 -16.27 -9.48
N LYS A 368 -4.37 -15.17 -8.75
CA LYS A 368 -5.45 -14.21 -9.00
C LYS A 368 -4.84 -12.91 -9.50
N SER A 369 -5.24 -12.45 -10.69
CA SER A 369 -4.77 -11.18 -11.24
C SER A 369 -5.62 -9.99 -10.81
N PHE A 370 -6.92 -10.16 -10.54
CA PHE A 370 -7.81 -9.05 -10.19
C PHE A 370 -8.93 -9.47 -9.24
N GLU A 371 -9.50 -8.47 -8.56
CA GLU A 371 -10.79 -8.54 -7.88
C GLU A 371 -11.89 -7.97 -8.80
N GLN A 372 -13.15 -8.05 -8.38
CA GLN A 372 -14.28 -7.53 -9.18
C GLN A 372 -14.94 -6.32 -8.51
N VAL A 373 -15.49 -5.43 -9.33
CA VAL A 373 -16.43 -4.42 -8.82
C VAL A 373 -17.66 -5.15 -8.26
N LEU A 374 -18.07 -4.81 -7.04
CA LEU A 374 -19.31 -5.27 -6.40
C LEU A 374 -20.49 -5.36 -7.39
N ASN A 375 -21.11 -6.54 -7.47
CA ASN A 375 -22.23 -6.85 -8.36
C ASN A 375 -21.93 -6.66 -9.86
N SER A 376 -20.66 -6.78 -10.26
CA SER A 376 -20.21 -6.67 -11.65
C SER A 376 -19.19 -7.78 -11.96
N GLN A 377 -18.82 -7.92 -13.23
CA GLN A 377 -17.68 -8.74 -13.67
C GLN A 377 -16.47 -7.88 -14.05
N ARG A 378 -16.58 -6.55 -13.92
CA ARG A 378 -15.48 -5.63 -14.18
C ARG A 378 -14.34 -5.91 -13.21
N GLU A 379 -13.16 -6.19 -13.77
CA GLU A 379 -11.93 -6.40 -13.02
C GLU A 379 -11.35 -5.08 -12.50
N VAL A 380 -10.79 -5.14 -11.29
CA VAL A 380 -10.12 -4.03 -10.60
C VAL A 380 -8.94 -4.54 -9.80
N SER A 381 -7.94 -3.67 -9.63
CA SER A 381 -6.80 -3.97 -8.78
C SER A 381 -7.15 -3.89 -7.29
N LEU A 382 -6.39 -4.65 -6.50
CA LEU A 382 -6.38 -4.62 -5.06
C LEU A 382 -5.36 -3.56 -4.59
N TRP A 383 -5.81 -2.64 -3.74
CA TRP A 383 -5.01 -1.54 -3.23
C TRP A 383 -4.86 -1.60 -1.72
N GLU A 384 -3.66 -1.34 -1.23
CA GLU A 384 -3.36 -1.13 0.18
C GLU A 384 -3.34 0.38 0.48
N PHE A 385 -4.09 0.76 1.51
CA PHE A 385 -4.23 2.10 2.04
C PHE A 385 -3.50 2.19 3.38
N ARG A 386 -2.44 3.01 3.42
CA ARG A 386 -1.59 3.25 4.58
C ARG A 386 -1.82 4.64 5.15
N GLY A 387 -1.41 4.86 6.40
CA GLY A 387 -1.47 6.19 7.02
C GLY A 387 -2.89 6.77 7.09
N LEU A 388 -3.91 5.90 7.18
CA LEU A 388 -5.28 6.32 7.44
C LEU A 388 -5.39 6.94 8.84
N GLY A 389 -4.43 6.67 9.71
CA GLY A 389 -4.25 7.37 10.97
C GLY A 389 -4.76 6.55 12.15
N PHE A 390 -4.45 7.05 13.34
CA PHE A 390 -4.64 6.30 14.55
C PHE A 390 -6.08 6.38 15.06
N SER A 391 -6.60 5.25 15.53
CA SER A 391 -7.85 5.15 16.25
C SER A 391 -7.60 4.72 17.69
N ARG A 392 -8.42 5.20 18.62
CA ARG A 392 -8.52 4.57 19.94
C ARG A 392 -9.35 3.31 19.80
N LYS A 393 -9.22 2.41 20.78
CA LYS A 393 -9.98 1.16 20.84
C LYS A 393 -11.49 1.38 20.76
N ALA A 394 -12.00 2.42 21.43
CA ALA A 394 -13.43 2.75 21.44
C ALA A 394 -13.96 3.19 20.06
N ASP A 395 -13.09 3.77 19.22
CA ASP A 395 -13.46 4.37 17.94
C ASP A 395 -13.18 3.43 16.74
N LEU A 396 -12.57 2.25 16.99
CA LEU A 396 -12.14 1.33 15.94
C LEU A 396 -13.29 0.87 15.03
N ALA A 397 -14.43 0.50 15.61
CA ALA A 397 -15.59 0.02 14.85
C ALA A 397 -16.15 1.09 13.91
N GLU A 398 -16.30 2.32 14.40
CA GLU A 398 -16.72 3.44 13.55
C GLU A 398 -15.70 3.70 12.45
N ARG A 399 -14.40 3.69 12.79
CA ARG A 399 -13.32 3.97 11.85
C ARG A 399 -13.30 3.01 10.67
N VAL A 400 -13.32 1.71 10.93
CA VAL A 400 -13.26 0.67 9.88
C VAL A 400 -14.56 0.61 9.07
N THR A 401 -15.73 0.82 9.69
CA THR A 401 -17.01 0.92 8.98
C THR A 401 -17.05 2.13 8.05
N ASN A 402 -16.51 3.28 8.47
CA ASN A 402 -16.38 4.47 7.61
C ASN A 402 -15.47 4.21 6.40
N ILE A 403 -14.34 3.52 6.61
CA ILE A 403 -13.44 3.11 5.52
C ILE A 403 -14.16 2.18 4.53
N GLN A 404 -14.80 1.11 5.01
CA GLN A 404 -15.56 0.18 4.16
C GLN A 404 -16.66 0.90 3.39
N SER A 405 -17.40 1.79 4.05
CA SER A 405 -18.49 2.54 3.44
C SER A 405 -18.04 3.41 2.27
N GLU A 406 -16.87 4.05 2.37
CA GLU A 406 -16.30 4.82 1.25
C GLU A 406 -15.86 3.93 0.09
N VAL A 407 -15.27 2.76 0.35
CA VAL A 407 -14.96 1.80 -0.71
C VAL A 407 -16.24 1.38 -1.42
N VAL A 408 -17.29 1.01 -0.68
CA VAL A 408 -18.61 0.65 -1.26
C VAL A 408 -19.20 1.80 -2.08
N LYS A 409 -19.07 3.06 -1.64
CA LYS A 409 -19.50 4.23 -2.42
C LYS A 409 -18.78 4.32 -3.76
N PHE A 410 -17.47 4.07 -3.81
CA PHE A 410 -16.75 4.05 -5.09
C PHE A 410 -17.18 2.92 -6.01
N HIS A 411 -17.42 1.72 -5.47
CA HIS A 411 -17.97 0.60 -6.25
C HIS A 411 -19.34 0.93 -6.87
N ARG A 412 -20.19 1.66 -6.15
CA ARG A 412 -21.49 2.13 -6.66
C ARG A 412 -21.36 3.30 -7.64
N LYS A 413 -20.35 4.16 -7.47
CA LYS A 413 -20.07 5.30 -8.34
C LYS A 413 -19.49 4.89 -9.69
N TYR A 414 -18.64 3.86 -9.70
CA TYR A 414 -17.92 3.40 -10.89
C TYR A 414 -18.21 1.93 -11.25
N PRO A 415 -19.48 1.53 -11.42
CA PRO A 415 -19.84 0.12 -11.64
C PRO A 415 -19.33 -0.42 -12.99
N GLN A 416 -19.27 0.45 -14.00
CA GLN A 416 -18.98 0.11 -15.40
C GLN A 416 -18.08 1.14 -16.13
N GLU A 417 -17.58 2.16 -15.43
CA GLU A 417 -16.67 3.13 -16.05
C GLU A 417 -15.31 2.47 -16.44
N PRO A 418 -14.47 3.12 -17.25
CA PRO A 418 -14.91 4.14 -18.20
C PRO A 418 -15.76 3.44 -19.27
N THR A 419 -16.95 3.97 -19.53
CA THR A 419 -17.65 3.65 -20.77
C THR A 419 -16.91 4.37 -21.90
N SER A 420 -16.40 3.60 -22.87
CA SER A 420 -15.73 4.08 -24.07
C SER A 420 -16.56 5.08 -24.86
#